data_AF-A0A2W5E779-F1
#
_entry.id   AF-A0A2W5E779-F1
#
_cell.length_a   1.000
_cell.length_b   1.000
_cell.length_c   1.000
_cell.angle_alpha   90.00
_cell.angle_beta   90.00
_cell.angle_gamma   90.00
#
_symmetry.space_group_name_H-M   'P 1'
#
loop_
_entity.id
_entity.type
_entity.pdbx_description
1 polymer ?
#
loop_
_entity_poly.entity_id
_entity_poly.type
_entity_poly.pdbx_seq_one_letter_code
_entity_poly.pdbx_strand_id
1 'polypeptide(L)'
;TATHYYKAKHGGIGFGLYLYFMPVFFADVTDIWRLKKWERIIVNASGVYFALIFCTILILLSVVASSKTLFAIGSALAFKQLYNLLPYLRTDGYWIASDYFNQPNLMINSFNQFQKLVSFSFAELSRKDYLLALYGLFNFGLMFYFIGYMLAFHFFEIICFPQKLFLFISIISLKSFSYSFSEISKVLPVIIFYFFVSRILVNLGKKYLKVKKK
;
A
#
# COMPACT_ATOMS: atom_id res chain seq x y z
N THR A 1 -7.02 18.37 14.82
CA THR A 1 -6.95 17.41 13.68
C THR A 1 -8.20 17.56 12.82
N ALA A 2 -8.18 17.12 11.56
CA ALA A 2 -9.38 17.17 10.70
C ALA A 2 -10.57 16.39 11.30
N THR A 3 -10.30 15.30 12.05
CA THR A 3 -11.30 14.55 12.82
C THR A 3 -12.03 15.41 13.85
N HIS A 4 -11.30 16.22 14.62
CA HIS A 4 -11.89 17.13 15.60
C HIS A 4 -12.76 18.21 14.95
N TYR A 5 -12.34 18.73 13.79
CA TYR A 5 -13.11 19.72 13.03
C TYR A 5 -14.50 19.19 12.64
N TYR A 6 -14.58 17.92 12.23
CA TYR A 6 -15.84 17.26 11.90
C TYR A 6 -16.54 16.59 13.11
N LYS A 7 -16.14 16.93 14.34
CA LYS A 7 -16.70 16.38 15.59
C LYS A 7 -16.62 14.85 15.71
N ALA A 8 -15.73 14.19 14.95
CA ALA A 8 -15.44 12.78 15.11
C ALA A 8 -14.39 12.59 16.22
N LYS A 9 -14.58 11.58 17.07
CA LYS A 9 -13.59 11.24 18.10
C LYS A 9 -12.31 10.72 17.43
N HIS A 10 -11.16 11.23 17.87
CA HIS A 10 -9.87 10.64 17.55
C HIS A 10 -9.46 9.73 18.71
N GLY A 11 -8.98 8.53 18.38
CA GLY A 11 -8.32 7.66 19.36
C GLY A 11 -6.85 8.06 19.55
N GLY A 12 -6.04 7.10 19.97
CA GLY A 12 -4.61 7.27 20.20
C GLY A 12 -3.76 7.15 18.93
N ILE A 13 -2.48 7.56 19.05
CA ILE A 13 -1.44 7.25 18.07
C ILE A 13 -0.67 6.04 18.60
N GLY A 14 -0.43 5.06 17.74
CA GLY A 14 0.23 3.81 18.11
C GLY A 14 1.24 3.34 17.07
N PHE A 15 1.92 2.28 17.45
CA PHE A 15 2.82 1.52 16.60
C PHE A 15 2.28 0.10 16.47
N GLY A 16 2.25 -0.43 15.25
CA GLY A 16 1.79 -1.78 14.98
C GLY A 16 2.63 -2.46 13.91
N LEU A 17 2.55 -3.79 13.86
CA LEU A 17 3.12 -4.58 12.78
C LEU A 17 2.00 -4.91 11.79
N TYR A 18 2.07 -4.30 10.61
CA TYR A 18 1.19 -4.66 9.51
C TYR A 18 1.80 -5.86 8.77
N LEU A 19 0.99 -6.89 8.53
CA LEU A 19 1.36 -8.09 7.75
C LEU A 19 2.71 -8.70 8.17
N TYR A 20 2.81 -9.08 9.44
CA TYR A 20 3.89 -9.85 10.06
C TYR A 20 5.24 -9.14 10.26
N PHE A 21 5.68 -8.23 9.38
CA PHE A 21 7.03 -7.66 9.47
C PHE A 21 7.16 -6.16 9.15
N MET A 22 6.10 -5.48 8.69
CA MET A 22 6.20 -4.06 8.36
C MET A 22 5.79 -3.20 9.56
N PRO A 23 6.73 -2.43 10.17
CA PRO A 23 6.37 -1.46 11.19
C PRO A 23 5.52 -0.34 10.58
N VAL A 24 4.38 -0.05 11.21
CA VAL A 24 3.47 1.01 10.78
C VAL A 24 3.06 1.83 11.99
N PHE A 25 3.21 3.14 11.86
CA PHE A 25 2.58 4.10 12.77
C PHE A 25 1.15 4.33 12.32
N PHE A 26 0.21 4.24 13.24
CA PHE A 26 -1.20 4.48 12.95
C PHE A 26 -1.78 5.48 13.93
N ALA A 27 -2.75 6.26 13.46
CA ALA A 27 -3.63 7.05 14.30
C ALA A 27 -5.00 6.39 14.26
N ASP A 28 -5.58 6.11 15.42
CA ASP A 28 -6.93 5.57 15.49
C ASP A 28 -7.93 6.68 15.14
N VAL A 29 -8.52 6.54 13.95
CA VAL A 29 -9.54 7.44 13.42
C VAL A 29 -10.82 6.67 13.12
N THR A 30 -11.10 5.60 13.84
CA THR A 30 -12.23 4.69 13.54
C THR A 30 -13.59 5.40 13.55
N ASP A 31 -13.75 6.50 14.29
CA ASP A 31 -15.04 7.21 14.37
C ASP A 31 -15.40 7.96 13.06
N ILE A 32 -14.46 8.11 12.11
CA ILE A 32 -14.71 8.80 10.83
C ILE A 32 -15.73 8.07 9.96
N TRP A 33 -15.94 6.77 10.14
CA TRP A 33 -16.91 6.00 9.37
C TRP A 33 -18.35 6.50 9.52
N ARG A 34 -18.64 7.29 10.58
CA ARG A 34 -19.93 7.94 10.81
C ARG A 34 -20.13 9.23 10.02
N LEU A 35 -19.06 9.81 9.49
CA LEU A 35 -19.09 11.06 8.75
C LEU A 35 -19.62 10.89 7.32
N LYS A 36 -20.03 12.00 6.71
CA LYS A 36 -20.45 12.02 5.30
C LYS A 36 -19.26 11.71 4.39
N LYS A 37 -19.55 11.23 3.18
CA LYS A 37 -18.55 10.84 2.16
C LYS A 37 -17.38 11.83 2.03
N TRP A 38 -17.69 13.11 1.81
CA TRP A 38 -16.66 14.13 1.56
C TRP A 38 -15.87 14.48 2.83
N GLU A 39 -16.49 14.41 4.00
CA GLU A 39 -15.84 14.64 5.29
C GLU A 39 -14.80 13.54 5.54
N ARG A 40 -15.13 12.27 5.24
CA ARG A 40 -14.18 11.15 5.32
C ARG A 40 -12.99 11.33 4.38
N ILE A 41 -13.25 11.73 3.13
CA ILE A 41 -12.20 12.01 2.14
C ILE A 41 -11.26 13.12 2.65
N ILE A 42 -11.80 14.20 3.19
CA ILE A 42 -10.99 15.31 3.72
C ILE A 42 -10.13 14.85 4.91
N VAL A 43 -10.69 14.03 5.80
CA VAL A 43 -9.93 13.48 6.92
C VAL A 43 -8.81 12.57 6.42
N ASN A 44 -9.07 11.67 5.49
CA ASN A 44 -8.05 10.78 4.92
C ASN A 44 -6.98 11.55 4.13
N ALA A 45 -7.36 12.61 3.41
CA ALA A 45 -6.44 13.48 2.70
C ALA A 45 -5.59 14.37 3.63
N SER A 46 -6.07 14.65 4.84
CA SER A 46 -5.39 15.55 5.78
C SER A 46 -4.01 15.04 6.21
N GLY A 47 -3.83 13.72 6.35
CA GLY A 47 -2.53 13.13 6.68
C GLY A 47 -1.48 13.42 5.62
N VAL A 48 -1.84 13.21 4.34
CA VAL A 48 -0.97 13.52 3.20
C VAL A 48 -0.73 15.02 3.09
N TYR A 49 -1.75 15.84 3.31
CA TYR A 49 -1.65 17.30 3.27
C TYR A 49 -0.63 17.84 4.28
N PHE A 50 -0.71 17.44 5.55
CA PHE A 50 0.28 17.86 6.56
C PHE A 50 1.68 17.33 6.26
N ALA A 51 1.78 16.10 5.73
CA ALA A 51 3.07 15.56 5.31
C ALA A 51 3.71 16.37 4.17
N LEU A 52 2.92 16.82 3.19
CA LEU A 52 3.40 17.66 2.09
C LEU A 52 3.85 19.04 2.60
N ILE A 53 3.12 19.67 3.52
CA ILE A 53 3.55 20.92 4.16
C ILE A 53 4.92 20.73 4.84
N PHE A 54 5.08 19.64 5.60
CA PHE A 54 6.35 19.33 6.25
C PHE A 54 7.49 19.14 5.24
N CYS A 55 7.23 18.46 4.11
CA CYS A 55 8.21 18.31 3.04
C CYS A 55 8.60 19.67 2.44
N THR A 56 7.64 20.56 2.19
CA THR A 56 7.89 21.92 1.69
C THR A 56 8.76 22.70 2.67
N ILE A 57 8.49 22.63 3.98
CA ILE A 57 9.30 23.29 5.00
C ILE A 57 10.75 22.77 4.96
N LEU A 58 10.95 21.44 4.90
CA LEU A 58 12.29 20.86 4.80
C LEU A 58 13.05 21.34 3.55
N ILE A 59 12.36 21.42 2.42
CA ILE A 59 12.95 21.91 1.17
C ILE A 59 13.31 23.40 1.30
N LEU A 60 12.45 24.24 1.87
CA LEU A 60 12.75 25.66 2.09
C LEU A 60 13.94 25.84 3.05
N LEU A 61 13.98 25.08 4.14
CA LEU A 61 15.11 25.09 5.08
C LEU A 61 16.42 24.62 4.41
N SER A 62 16.34 23.70 3.45
CA SER A 62 17.52 23.26 2.69
C SER A 62 18.14 24.39 1.87
N VAL A 63 17.32 25.31 1.34
CA VAL A 63 17.79 26.47 0.58
C VAL A 63 18.49 27.46 1.53
N VAL A 64 17.86 27.78 2.66
CA VAL A 64 18.43 28.70 3.66
C VAL A 64 19.73 28.15 4.25
N ALA A 65 19.77 26.84 4.57
CA ALA A 65 20.94 26.19 5.15
C ALA A 65 21.97 25.72 4.11
N SER A 66 21.70 25.90 2.80
CA SER A 66 22.53 25.37 1.70
C SER A 66 22.87 23.88 1.83
N SER A 67 21.93 23.09 2.38
CA SER A 67 22.15 21.69 2.74
C SER A 67 21.53 20.74 1.71
N LYS A 68 22.39 20.08 0.93
CA LYS A 68 21.97 19.04 -0.03
C LYS A 68 21.24 17.86 0.66
N THR A 69 21.61 17.56 1.91
CA THR A 69 21.01 16.48 2.69
C THR A 69 19.55 16.77 3.02
N LEU A 70 19.24 18.00 3.48
CA LEU A 70 17.87 18.40 3.77
C LEU A 70 17.00 18.40 2.52
N PHE A 71 17.56 18.86 1.39
CA PHE A 71 16.88 18.82 0.10
C PHE A 71 16.54 17.37 -0.28
N ALA A 72 17.52 16.46 -0.23
CA ALA A 72 17.32 15.05 -0.55
C ALA A 72 16.26 14.40 0.34
N ILE A 73 16.27 14.66 1.65
CA ILE A 73 15.26 14.13 2.60
C ILE A 73 13.88 14.69 2.27
N GLY A 74 13.74 16.01 2.09
CA GLY A 74 12.48 16.66 1.77
C GLY A 74 11.88 16.15 0.46
N SER A 75 12.70 16.02 -0.58
CA SER A 75 12.29 15.46 -1.87
C SER A 75 11.89 13.99 -1.75
N ALA A 76 12.67 13.16 -1.06
CA ALA A 76 12.35 11.74 -0.87
C ALA A 76 11.02 11.54 -0.13
N LEU A 77 10.76 12.35 0.90
CA LEU A 77 9.49 12.34 1.62
C LEU A 77 8.32 12.81 0.74
N ALA A 78 8.53 13.82 -0.10
CA ALA A 78 7.50 14.27 -1.05
C ALA A 78 7.16 13.17 -2.07
N PHE A 79 8.17 12.51 -2.64
CA PHE A 79 7.97 11.35 -3.52
C PHE A 79 7.23 10.20 -2.83
N LYS A 80 7.54 9.93 -1.56
CA LYS A 80 6.80 8.96 -0.75
C LYS A 80 5.32 9.33 -0.63
N GLN A 81 4.98 10.61 -0.46
CA GLN A 81 3.58 11.04 -0.39
C GLN A 81 2.86 10.87 -1.73
N LEU A 82 3.53 11.14 -2.85
CA LEU A 82 2.97 10.86 -4.19
C LEU A 82 2.67 9.36 -4.35
N TYR A 83 3.59 8.50 -3.90
CA TYR A 83 3.37 7.06 -3.90
C TYR A 83 2.20 6.64 -2.99
N ASN A 84 2.07 7.25 -1.80
CA ASN A 84 0.95 6.99 -0.90
C ASN A 84 -0.42 7.37 -1.50
N LEU A 85 -0.47 8.35 -2.40
CA LEU A 85 -1.68 8.73 -3.11
C LEU A 85 -2.05 7.78 -4.26
N LEU A 86 -1.12 6.95 -4.73
CA LEU A 86 -1.43 5.91 -5.71
C LEU A 86 -2.37 4.89 -5.04
N PRO A 87 -3.57 4.63 -5.61
CA PRO A 87 -4.58 3.81 -4.96
C PRO A 87 -4.29 2.31 -5.17
N TYR A 88 -3.06 1.85 -4.93
CA TYR A 88 -2.61 0.49 -5.25
C TYR A 88 -2.59 -0.45 -4.04
N LEU A 89 -1.84 -0.08 -3.00
CA LEU A 89 -1.83 -0.77 -1.71
C LEU A 89 -2.87 -0.13 -0.78
N ARG A 90 -3.11 -0.65 0.44
CA ARG A 90 -4.00 -0.01 1.44
C ARG A 90 -3.36 1.27 2.01
N THR A 91 -2.95 2.18 1.12
CA THR A 91 -2.39 3.50 1.37
C THR A 91 -3.51 4.53 1.47
N ASP A 92 -3.17 5.77 1.82
CA ASP A 92 -4.13 6.86 1.92
C ASP A 92 -4.93 7.08 0.62
N GLY A 93 -4.28 6.93 -0.55
CA GLY A 93 -4.94 6.99 -1.86
C GLY A 93 -6.02 5.93 -2.05
N TYR A 94 -5.78 4.70 -1.56
CA TYR A 94 -6.79 3.64 -1.59
C TYR A 94 -8.00 3.97 -0.73
N TRP A 95 -7.80 4.51 0.47
CA TRP A 95 -8.91 4.88 1.36
C TRP A 95 -9.73 6.04 0.78
N ILE A 96 -9.07 7.05 0.20
CA ILE A 96 -9.73 8.14 -0.53
C ILE A 96 -10.56 7.59 -1.69
N ALA A 97 -10.01 6.68 -2.50
CA ALA A 97 -10.74 6.03 -3.59
C ALA A 97 -11.92 5.20 -3.07
N SER A 98 -11.72 4.44 -1.98
CA SER A 98 -12.76 3.61 -1.34
C SER A 98 -13.94 4.48 -0.87
N ASP A 99 -13.66 5.61 -0.25
CA ASP A 99 -14.68 6.58 0.16
C ASP A 99 -15.34 7.27 -1.04
N TYR A 100 -14.57 7.58 -2.09
CA TYR A 100 -15.11 8.16 -3.31
C TYR A 100 -16.15 7.26 -3.99
N PHE A 101 -15.88 5.95 -4.04
CA PHE A 101 -16.86 4.97 -4.55
C PHE A 101 -17.90 4.55 -3.51
N ASN A 102 -17.72 4.95 -2.24
CA ASN A 102 -18.55 4.53 -1.10
C ASN A 102 -18.67 3.01 -0.99
N GLN A 103 -17.58 2.30 -1.35
CA GLN A 103 -17.50 0.84 -1.40
C GLN A 103 -16.44 0.39 -0.41
N PRO A 104 -16.81 -0.30 0.69
CA PRO A 104 -15.82 -0.90 1.58
C PRO A 104 -15.11 -2.03 0.84
N ASN A 105 -13.81 -2.22 1.10
CA ASN A 105 -12.99 -3.23 0.41
C ASN A 105 -12.98 -3.07 -1.12
N LEU A 106 -12.68 -1.86 -1.58
CA LEU A 106 -12.60 -1.45 -2.99
C LEU A 106 -11.96 -2.51 -3.90
N MET A 107 -10.84 -3.11 -3.50
CA MET A 107 -10.09 -4.05 -4.35
C MET A 107 -10.87 -5.36 -4.65
N ILE A 108 -11.65 -5.87 -3.69
CA ILE A 108 -12.48 -7.06 -3.89
C ILE A 108 -13.68 -6.71 -4.78
N ASN A 109 -14.32 -5.57 -4.52
CA ASN A 109 -15.47 -5.14 -5.31
C ASN A 109 -15.07 -4.81 -6.75
N SER A 110 -13.91 -4.19 -6.97
CA SER A 110 -13.38 -3.95 -8.30
C SER A 110 -13.07 -5.25 -9.05
N PHE A 111 -12.59 -6.28 -8.35
CA PHE A 111 -12.36 -7.59 -8.96
C PHE A 111 -13.67 -8.25 -9.38
N ASN A 112 -14.68 -8.22 -8.53
CA ASN A 112 -15.99 -8.80 -8.83
C ASN A 112 -16.65 -8.10 -10.03
N GLN A 113 -16.55 -6.76 -10.11
CA GLN A 113 -17.07 -6.03 -11.27
C GLN A 113 -16.27 -6.31 -12.53
N PHE A 114 -14.94 -6.42 -12.44
CA PHE A 114 -14.11 -6.87 -13.56
C PHE A 114 -14.53 -8.27 -14.06
N GLN A 115 -14.75 -9.23 -13.16
CA GLN A 115 -15.21 -10.57 -13.55
C GLN A 115 -16.57 -10.54 -14.26
N LYS A 116 -17.52 -9.71 -13.80
CA LYS A 116 -18.84 -9.58 -14.45
C LYS A 116 -18.75 -8.99 -15.86
N LEU A 117 -17.87 -8.02 -16.07
CA LEU A 117 -17.62 -7.46 -17.40
C LEU A 117 -17.05 -8.51 -18.35
N VAL A 118 -16.09 -9.31 -17.88
CA VAL A 118 -15.47 -10.37 -18.69
C VAL A 118 -16.44 -11.53 -18.96
N SER A 119 -17.34 -11.84 -18.02
CA SER A 119 -18.32 -12.91 -18.18
C SER A 119 -19.52 -12.54 -19.08
N PHE A 120 -19.44 -11.42 -19.84
CA PHE A 120 -20.50 -10.90 -20.72
C PHE A 120 -21.90 -10.90 -20.10
N SER A 121 -21.98 -10.65 -18.78
CA SER A 121 -23.27 -10.49 -18.11
C SER A 121 -23.82 -9.11 -18.52
N PHE A 122 -24.89 -9.09 -19.32
CA PHE A 122 -25.62 -7.88 -19.75
C PHE A 122 -26.37 -7.20 -18.59
N ALA A 123 -25.73 -7.02 -17.45
CA ALA A 123 -26.23 -6.13 -16.42
C ALA A 123 -26.06 -4.70 -16.90
N GLU A 124 -27.07 -3.85 -16.71
CA GLU A 124 -26.94 -2.40 -16.92
C GLU A 124 -25.89 -1.85 -15.94
N LEU A 125 -24.63 -1.81 -16.37
CA LEU A 125 -23.54 -1.33 -15.56
C LEU A 125 -23.56 0.20 -15.52
N SER A 126 -23.54 0.75 -14.31
CA SER A 126 -23.42 2.20 -14.15
C SER A 126 -22.01 2.67 -14.51
N ARG A 127 -21.85 3.96 -14.84
CA ARG A 127 -20.51 4.56 -15.07
C ARG A 127 -19.54 4.30 -13.90
N LYS A 128 -20.05 4.21 -12.68
CA LYS A 128 -19.23 3.93 -11.48
C LYS A 128 -18.67 2.50 -11.51
N ASP A 129 -19.45 1.54 -12.00
CA ASP A 129 -19.04 0.14 -12.06
C ASP A 129 -17.93 -0.08 -13.09
N TYR A 130 -17.99 0.63 -14.23
CA TYR A 130 -16.90 0.65 -15.20
C TYR A 130 -15.61 1.24 -14.63
N LEU A 131 -15.69 2.38 -13.93
CA LEU A 131 -14.53 2.98 -13.27
C LEU A 131 -13.92 2.06 -12.20
N LEU A 132 -14.78 1.40 -11.41
CA LEU A 132 -14.37 0.39 -10.45
C LEU A 132 -13.67 -0.80 -11.11
N ALA A 133 -14.20 -1.30 -12.22
CA ALA A 133 -13.61 -2.42 -12.93
C ALA A 133 -12.28 -2.04 -13.61
N LEU A 134 -12.18 -0.84 -14.18
CA LEU A 134 -10.94 -0.31 -14.76
C LEU A 134 -9.86 -0.13 -13.69
N TYR A 135 -10.25 0.39 -12.53
CA TYR A 135 -9.38 0.42 -11.35
C TYR A 135 -8.91 -0.99 -10.98
N GLY A 136 -9.81 -1.97 -10.90
CA GLY A 136 -9.46 -3.36 -10.65
C GLY A 136 -8.45 -3.90 -11.66
N LEU A 137 -8.75 -3.76 -12.95
CA LEU A 137 -7.90 -4.21 -14.05
C LEU A 137 -6.49 -3.60 -13.97
N PHE A 138 -6.38 -2.30 -13.71
CA PHE A 138 -5.08 -1.64 -13.55
C PHE A 138 -4.27 -2.25 -12.40
N ASN A 139 -4.89 -2.42 -11.23
CA ASN A 139 -4.19 -2.96 -10.05
C ASN A 139 -3.79 -4.43 -10.24
N PHE A 140 -4.71 -5.28 -10.71
CA PHE A 140 -4.39 -6.69 -10.95
C PHE A 140 -3.39 -6.84 -12.10
N GLY A 141 -3.52 -6.05 -13.16
CA GLY A 141 -2.58 -6.02 -14.27
C GLY A 141 -1.17 -5.68 -13.81
N LEU A 142 -1.00 -4.63 -13.00
CA LEU A 142 0.28 -4.29 -12.40
C LEU A 142 0.83 -5.41 -11.51
N MET A 143 -0.02 -6.04 -10.70
CA MET A 143 0.40 -7.15 -9.83
C MET A 143 0.87 -8.35 -10.66
N PHE A 144 0.12 -8.76 -11.69
CA PHE A 144 0.50 -9.88 -12.56
C PHE A 144 1.72 -9.56 -13.41
N TYR A 145 1.83 -8.33 -13.91
CA TYR A 145 3.02 -7.85 -14.61
C TYR A 145 4.26 -7.93 -13.71
N PHE A 146 4.16 -7.43 -12.48
CA PHE A 146 5.26 -7.50 -11.51
C PHE A 146 5.67 -8.95 -11.20
N ILE A 147 4.70 -9.83 -10.94
CA ILE A 147 4.98 -11.26 -10.69
C ILE A 147 5.64 -11.90 -11.92
N GLY A 148 5.13 -11.65 -13.12
CA GLY A 148 5.69 -12.18 -14.37
C GLY A 148 7.11 -11.67 -14.63
N TYR A 149 7.34 -10.38 -14.45
CA TYR A 149 8.67 -9.77 -14.54
C TYR A 149 9.65 -10.40 -13.54
N MET A 150 9.24 -10.56 -12.28
CA MET A 150 10.08 -11.18 -11.24
C MET A 150 10.40 -12.64 -11.57
N LEU A 151 9.44 -13.41 -12.08
CA LEU A 151 9.67 -14.80 -12.50
C LEU A 151 10.57 -14.89 -13.73
N ALA A 152 10.49 -13.96 -14.67
CA ALA A 152 11.28 -13.98 -15.90
C ALA A 152 12.73 -13.54 -15.66
N PHE A 153 12.95 -12.48 -14.89
CA PHE A 153 14.26 -11.84 -14.76
C PHE A 153 14.96 -12.08 -13.42
N HIS A 154 14.22 -12.47 -12.36
CA HIS A 154 14.74 -12.61 -11.00
C HIS A 154 14.50 -14.02 -10.40
N PHE A 155 14.31 -15.04 -11.25
CA PHE A 155 13.98 -16.41 -10.84
C PHE A 155 14.96 -16.99 -9.80
N PHE A 156 16.26 -16.90 -10.07
CA PHE A 156 17.30 -17.41 -9.18
C PHE A 156 17.34 -16.68 -7.84
N GLU A 157 17.12 -15.36 -7.86
CA GLU A 157 17.10 -14.55 -6.64
C GLU A 157 15.95 -14.97 -5.72
N ILE A 158 14.79 -15.29 -6.30
CA ILE A 158 13.64 -15.81 -5.57
C ILE A 158 13.99 -17.15 -4.92
N ILE A 159 14.49 -18.13 -5.68
CA ILE A 159 14.76 -19.47 -5.15
C ILE A 159 15.83 -19.45 -4.04
N CYS A 160 16.90 -18.68 -4.22
CA CYS A 160 17.98 -18.60 -3.25
C CYS A 160 17.65 -17.69 -2.04
N PHE A 161 16.55 -16.95 -2.08
CA PHE A 161 16.19 -15.98 -1.04
C PHE A 161 16.05 -16.59 0.36
N PRO A 162 15.39 -17.74 0.59
CA PRO A 162 15.24 -18.31 1.93
C PRO A 162 16.59 -18.63 2.58
N GLN A 163 17.54 -19.14 1.78
CA GLN A 163 18.90 -19.43 2.25
C GLN A 163 19.66 -18.15 2.58
N LYS A 164 19.58 -17.13 1.71
CA LYS A 164 20.19 -15.80 1.95
C LYS A 164 19.62 -15.13 3.20
N LEU A 165 18.31 -15.25 3.43
CA LEU A 165 17.63 -14.71 4.61
C LEU A 165 18.11 -15.41 5.89
N PHE A 166 18.26 -16.74 5.86
CA PHE A 166 18.77 -17.49 7.01
C PHE A 166 20.21 -17.10 7.35
N LEU A 167 21.08 -16.98 6.33
CA LEU A 167 22.45 -16.48 6.49
C LEU A 167 22.48 -15.05 7.02
N PHE A 168 21.58 -14.18 6.56
CA PHE A 168 21.47 -12.82 7.06
C PHE A 168 21.13 -12.78 8.56
N ILE A 169 20.15 -13.57 8.99
CA ILE A 169 19.76 -13.65 10.41
C ILE A 169 20.91 -14.18 11.28
N SER A 170 21.67 -15.17 10.80
CA SER A 170 22.81 -15.71 11.54
C SER A 170 23.96 -14.70 11.65
N ILE A 171 24.21 -13.90 10.61
CA ILE A 171 25.23 -12.84 10.60
C ILE A 171 24.84 -11.67 11.52
N ILE A 172 23.55 -11.26 11.54
CA ILE A 172 23.06 -10.22 12.47
C ILE A 172 23.35 -10.60 13.93
N SER A 173 23.18 -11.87 14.28
CA SER A 173 23.46 -12.39 15.62
C SER A 173 24.94 -12.23 16.01
N LEU A 174 25.84 -12.23 15.01
CA LEU A 174 27.30 -12.16 15.18
C LEU A 174 27.88 -10.74 15.09
N LYS A 175 27.05 -9.69 15.16
CA LYS A 175 27.44 -8.26 15.30
C LYS A 175 28.29 -7.63 14.17
N SER A 176 28.47 -8.27 13.02
CA SER A 176 29.15 -7.68 11.87
C SER A 176 28.17 -7.02 10.88
N PHE A 177 27.77 -5.77 11.15
CA PHE A 177 26.90 -5.00 10.27
C PHE A 177 27.73 -4.18 9.26
N SER A 178 27.82 -4.65 8.01
CA SER A 178 28.40 -3.89 6.89
C SER A 178 27.66 -4.14 5.57
N TYR A 179 26.33 -4.07 5.59
CA TYR A 179 25.55 -4.14 4.34
C TYR A 179 25.51 -2.79 3.63
N SER A 180 25.86 -2.79 2.34
CA SER A 180 25.72 -1.64 1.45
C SER A 180 24.27 -1.45 1.00
N PHE A 181 23.86 -0.21 0.73
CA PHE A 181 22.53 0.15 0.20
C PHE A 181 22.15 -0.65 -1.05
N SER A 182 23.13 -0.98 -1.90
CA SER A 182 22.95 -1.82 -3.09
C SER A 182 22.36 -3.20 -2.74
N GLU A 183 22.83 -3.83 -1.66
CA GLU A 183 22.35 -5.16 -1.27
C GLU A 183 20.92 -5.11 -0.72
N ILE A 184 20.57 -4.04 0.00
CA ILE A 184 19.20 -3.82 0.49
C ILE A 184 18.22 -3.64 -0.70
N SER A 185 18.64 -2.90 -1.74
CA SER A 185 17.80 -2.66 -2.92
C SER A 185 17.47 -3.93 -3.72
N LYS A 186 18.32 -4.96 -3.68
CA LYS A 186 18.08 -6.27 -4.32
C LYS A 186 17.10 -7.14 -3.53
N VAL A 187 17.06 -6.98 -2.21
CA VAL A 187 16.20 -7.78 -1.33
C VAL A 187 14.74 -7.32 -1.38
N LEU A 188 14.51 -6.02 -1.48
CA LEU A 188 13.17 -5.43 -1.40
C LEU A 188 12.19 -5.97 -2.47
N PRO A 189 12.55 -6.06 -3.78
CA PRO A 189 11.66 -6.61 -4.80
C PRO A 189 11.28 -8.08 -4.54
N VAL A 190 12.21 -8.88 -4.03
CA VAL A 190 11.98 -10.30 -3.72
C VAL A 190 11.01 -10.43 -2.54
N ILE A 191 11.14 -9.61 -1.50
CA ILE A 191 10.17 -9.57 -0.38
C ILE A 191 8.76 -9.21 -0.89
N ILE A 192 8.66 -8.20 -1.77
CA ILE A 192 7.37 -7.78 -2.36
C ILE A 192 6.77 -8.91 -3.21
N PHE A 193 7.60 -9.67 -3.93
CA PHE A 193 7.17 -10.85 -4.69
C PHE A 193 6.56 -11.92 -3.78
N TYR A 194 7.26 -12.33 -2.72
CA TYR A 194 6.72 -13.29 -1.74
C TYR A 194 5.43 -12.80 -1.08
N PHE A 195 5.32 -11.50 -0.83
CA PHE A 195 4.09 -10.89 -0.33
C PHE A 195 2.90 -11.08 -1.29
N PHE A 196 3.05 -10.78 -2.58
CA PHE A 196 1.97 -10.96 -3.54
C PHE A 196 1.60 -12.44 -3.73
N VAL A 197 2.60 -13.31 -3.86
CA VAL A 197 2.37 -14.76 -4.05
C VAL A 197 1.66 -15.37 -2.85
N SER A 198 2.12 -15.10 -1.62
CA SER A 198 1.49 -15.61 -0.41
C SER A 198 0.03 -15.15 -0.27
N ARG A 199 -0.27 -13.89 -0.63
CA ARG A 199 -1.64 -13.35 -0.62
C ARG A 199 -2.56 -14.08 -1.62
N ILE A 200 -2.06 -14.39 -2.82
CA ILE A 200 -2.80 -15.17 -3.81
C ILE A 200 -3.06 -16.59 -3.28
N LEU A 201 -2.03 -17.26 -2.76
CA LEU A 201 -2.12 -18.63 -2.22
C LEU A 201 -3.13 -18.73 -1.06
N VAL A 202 -3.09 -17.79 -0.11
CA VAL A 202 -4.04 -17.76 1.01
C VAL A 202 -5.47 -17.56 0.52
N ASN A 203 -5.70 -16.70 -0.47
CA ASN A 203 -7.03 -16.47 -1.02
C ASN A 203 -7.56 -17.71 -1.76
N LEU A 204 -6.71 -18.40 -2.52
CA LEU A 204 -7.05 -19.67 -3.17
C LEU A 204 -7.37 -20.77 -2.14
N GLY A 205 -6.55 -20.90 -1.10
CA GLY A 205 -6.77 -21.85 0.00
C GLY A 205 -8.08 -21.60 0.74
N LYS A 206 -8.40 -20.34 1.06
CA LYS A 206 -9.69 -19.97 1.68
C LYS A 206 -10.89 -20.31 0.79
N LYS A 207 -10.77 -20.13 -0.53
CA LYS A 207 -11.82 -20.50 -1.48
C LYS A 207 -12.01 -22.02 -1.51
N TYR A 208 -10.94 -22.80 -1.58
CA TYR A 208 -10.99 -24.27 -1.56
C TYR A 208 -11.60 -24.81 -0.26
N LEU A 209 -11.21 -24.27 0.90
CA LEU A 209 -11.77 -24.66 2.21
C LEU A 209 -13.25 -24.30 2.36
N LYS A 210 -13.72 -23.19 1.78
CA LYS A 210 -15.15 -22.84 1.77
C LYS A 210 -15.97 -23.75 0.86
N VAL A 211 -15.40 -24.22 -0.25
CA VAL A 211 -16.04 -25.19 -1.15
C VAL A 211 -16.21 -26.55 -0.48
N LYS A 212 -15.26 -27.00 0.35
CA LYS A 212 -15.38 -28.24 1.13
C LYS A 212 -16.37 -28.19 2.30
N LYS A 213 -16.82 -26.99 2.72
CA LYS A 213 -17.77 -26.80 3.82
C LYS A 213 -19.24 -26.64 3.37
N LYS A 214 -19.48 -26.62 2.05
CA LYS A 214 -20.81 -26.66 1.45
C LYS A 214 -21.07 -28.04 0.88
#